data_AF-A0A972HXS3-F1
#
_entry.id   AF-A0A972HXS3-F1
#
_cell.length_a   1.000
_cell.length_b   1.000
_cell.length_c   1.000
_cell.angle_alpha   90.00
_cell.angle_beta   90.00
_cell.angle_gamma   90.00
#
_symmetry.space_group_name_H-M   'P 1'
#
loop_
_entity.id
_entity.type
_entity.pdbx_description
1 polymer ?
#
loop_
_entity_poly.entity_id
_entity_poly.type
_entity_poly.pdbx_seq_one_letter_code
_entity_poly.pdbx_strand_id
1 'polypeptide(L)'
;MNIEKNLQKSIDLYLNNFGIIFLPGLAASILTVLSLGLLAGPLFGGLMILILKLLRDQQAEFKEIFAHFEKTLPTLIICLAAEIVFLIARNIPVVGVALTVALSPLILVVVTIALILIIEKDSAPLPAVKEGILFFKTEPLIIWIYGLIALILSSVGAVAFGVGVFLTIPFSVICLTVAYQEYSEQGYFEIIKSGDGHPQT
;
A
#
# COMPACT_ATOMS: atom_id res chain seq x y z
N MET A 1 -5.15 16.12 -1.46
CA MET A 1 -3.86 15.60 -1.97
C MET A 1 -3.40 16.35 -3.22
N ASN A 2 -2.14 16.78 -3.27
CA ASN A 2 -1.52 17.28 -4.50
C ASN A 2 -0.73 16.15 -5.19
N ILE A 3 -1.24 15.67 -6.34
CA ILE A 3 -0.67 14.52 -7.07
C ILE A 3 0.78 14.77 -7.50
N GLU A 4 1.07 15.93 -8.07
CA GLU A 4 2.41 16.27 -8.59
C GLU A 4 3.43 16.27 -7.46
N LYS A 5 3.13 17.00 -6.38
CA LYS A 5 4.00 17.10 -5.20
C LYS A 5 4.26 15.72 -4.59
N ASN A 6 3.23 14.89 -4.43
CA ASN A 6 3.38 13.56 -3.83
C ASN A 6 4.15 12.60 -4.73
N LEU A 7 3.98 12.71 -6.05
CA LEU A 7 4.73 11.92 -7.00
C LEU A 7 6.22 12.32 -6.99
N GLN A 8 6.52 13.62 -7.00
CA GLN A 8 7.88 14.13 -6.83
C GLN A 8 8.49 13.62 -5.52
N LYS A 9 7.78 13.76 -4.40
CA LYS A 9 8.22 13.23 -3.10
C LYS A 9 8.49 11.73 -3.13
N SER A 10 7.67 10.95 -3.84
CA SER A 10 7.85 9.50 -3.99
C SER A 10 9.09 9.14 -4.82
N ILE A 11 9.32 9.86 -5.92
CA ILE A 11 10.51 9.71 -6.77
C ILE A 11 11.77 10.08 -5.99
N ASP A 12 11.79 11.24 -5.35
CA ASP A 12 12.93 11.73 -4.59
C ASP A 12 13.26 10.79 -3.44
N LEU A 13 12.23 10.31 -2.72
CA LEU A 13 12.41 9.33 -1.66
C LEU A 13 13.08 8.07 -2.19
N TYR A 14 12.61 7.54 -3.33
CA TYR A 14 13.16 6.33 -3.93
C TYR A 14 14.61 6.52 -4.39
N LEU A 15 14.92 7.61 -5.10
CA LEU A 15 16.25 7.85 -5.64
C LEU A 15 17.27 8.11 -4.53
N ASN A 16 16.91 8.90 -3.53
CA ASN A 16 17.81 9.22 -2.41
C ASN A 16 18.03 8.02 -1.46
N ASN A 17 17.10 7.07 -1.44
CA ASN A 17 17.11 5.91 -0.54
C ASN A 17 17.07 4.58 -1.32
N PHE A 18 17.62 4.56 -2.53
CA PHE A 18 17.43 3.45 -3.46
C PHE A 18 17.79 2.10 -2.84
N GLY A 19 19.00 1.96 -2.29
CA GLY A 19 19.45 0.69 -1.71
C GLY A 19 18.60 0.23 -0.52
N ILE A 20 18.20 1.15 0.35
CA ILE A 20 17.42 0.83 1.55
C ILE A 20 15.94 0.55 1.25
N ILE A 21 15.41 0.98 0.11
CA ILE A 21 14.03 0.65 -0.31
C ILE A 21 14.00 -0.53 -1.28
N PHE A 22 14.88 -0.53 -2.29
CA PHE A 22 14.92 -1.55 -3.34
C PHE A 22 15.26 -2.93 -2.80
N LEU A 23 16.31 -3.05 -1.96
CA LEU A 23 16.74 -4.37 -1.47
C LEU A 23 15.67 -5.03 -0.59
N PRO A 24 15.05 -4.35 0.40
CA PRO A 24 13.95 -4.95 1.14
C PRO A 24 12.71 -5.19 0.29
N GLY A 25 12.40 -4.31 -0.67
CA GLY A 25 11.29 -4.53 -1.60
C GLY A 25 11.47 -5.78 -2.47
N LEU A 26 12.70 -6.00 -2.95
CA LEU A 26 13.07 -7.21 -3.69
C LEU A 26 12.97 -8.46 -2.81
N ALA A 27 13.52 -8.40 -1.60
CA ALA A 27 13.45 -9.51 -0.65
C ALA A 27 12.01 -9.85 -0.26
N ALA A 28 11.19 -8.85 0.05
CA ALA A 28 9.76 -8.99 0.34
C ALA A 28 9.03 -9.68 -0.82
N SER A 29 9.33 -9.30 -2.06
CA SER A 29 8.72 -9.88 -3.26
C SER A 29 9.10 -11.34 -3.45
N ILE A 30 10.40 -11.67 -3.37
CA ILE A 30 10.88 -13.04 -3.51
C ILE A 30 10.28 -13.93 -2.43
N LEU A 31 10.30 -13.50 -1.17
CA LEU A 31 9.75 -14.26 -0.05
C LEU A 31 8.23 -14.40 -0.13
N THR A 32 7.55 -13.39 -0.66
CA THR A 32 6.11 -13.48 -0.96
C THR A 32 5.85 -14.58 -1.97
N VAL A 33 6.61 -14.65 -3.07
CA VAL A 33 6.46 -15.72 -4.08
C VAL A 33 6.79 -17.10 -3.48
N LEU A 34 7.90 -17.22 -2.74
CA LEU A 34 8.33 -18.48 -2.12
C LEU A 34 7.33 -19.00 -1.08
N SER A 35 6.62 -18.10 -0.40
CA SER A 35 5.57 -18.44 0.57
C SER A 35 4.18 -18.57 -0.06
N LEU A 36 4.07 -18.53 -1.40
CA LEU A 36 2.80 -18.56 -2.15
C LEU A 36 1.82 -17.44 -1.72
N GLY A 37 2.35 -16.27 -1.42
CA GLY A 37 1.57 -15.11 -0.98
C GLY A 37 1.30 -15.05 0.52
N LEU A 38 1.61 -16.10 1.29
CA LEU A 38 1.25 -16.18 2.71
C LEU A 38 1.87 -15.04 3.55
N LEU A 39 3.10 -14.64 3.21
CA LEU A 39 3.83 -13.59 3.90
C LEU A 39 3.72 -12.22 3.20
N ALA A 40 2.88 -12.07 2.17
CA ALA A 40 2.73 -10.80 1.44
C ALA A 40 2.41 -9.63 2.38
N GLY A 41 1.38 -9.81 3.20
CA GLY A 41 0.90 -8.83 4.16
C GLY A 41 1.98 -8.27 5.09
N PRO A 42 2.66 -9.10 5.91
CA PRO A 42 3.65 -8.60 6.86
C PRO A 42 4.94 -8.11 6.18
N LEU A 43 5.37 -8.71 5.06
CA LEU A 43 6.57 -8.27 4.34
C LEU A 43 6.41 -6.89 3.71
N PHE A 44 5.32 -6.69 2.94
CA PHE A 44 5.04 -5.38 2.34
C PHE A 44 4.60 -4.36 3.38
N GLY A 45 3.92 -4.80 4.43
CA GLY A 45 3.62 -3.97 5.59
C GLY A 45 4.88 -3.46 6.30
N GLY A 46 5.88 -4.32 6.54
CA GLY A 46 7.17 -3.88 7.08
C GLY A 46 7.94 -2.97 6.12
N LEU A 47 7.80 -3.16 4.80
CA LEU A 47 8.33 -2.23 3.80
C LEU A 47 7.66 -0.84 3.91
N MET A 48 6.36 -0.79 4.13
CA MET A 48 5.64 0.48 4.37
C MET A 48 6.15 1.16 5.65
N ILE A 49 6.40 0.43 6.73
CA ILE A 49 6.96 0.99 7.98
C ILE A 49 8.38 1.52 7.76
N LEU A 50 9.20 0.81 7.00
CA LEU A 50 10.52 1.27 6.59
C LEU A 50 10.41 2.60 5.83
N ILE A 51 9.51 2.70 4.85
CA ILE A 51 9.27 3.92 4.07
C ILE A 51 8.73 5.06 4.96
N LEU A 52 7.84 4.78 5.91
CA LEU A 52 7.36 5.75 6.89
C LEU A 52 8.48 6.29 7.77
N LYS A 53 9.40 5.43 8.22
CA LYS A 53 10.59 5.86 8.97
C LYS A 53 11.42 6.84 8.16
N LEU A 54 11.70 6.52 6.89
CA LEU A 54 12.42 7.44 5.99
C LEU A 54 11.69 8.76 5.78
N LEU A 55 10.37 8.74 5.61
CA LEU A 55 9.55 9.95 5.45
C LEU A 55 9.51 10.83 6.70
N ARG A 56 9.81 10.26 7.88
CA ARG A 56 9.83 10.94 9.18
C ARG A 56 11.25 11.25 9.65
N ASP A 57 12.23 11.18 8.75
CA ASP A 57 13.66 11.37 9.04
C ASP A 57 14.18 10.46 10.18
N GLN A 58 13.60 9.27 10.31
CA GLN A 58 14.01 8.25 11.28
C GLN A 58 14.95 7.23 10.64
N GLN A 59 15.81 6.63 11.46
CA GLN A 59 16.69 5.56 11.00
C GLN A 59 15.85 4.35 10.57
N ALA A 60 15.99 3.98 9.30
CA ALA A 60 15.33 2.82 8.71
C ALA A 60 16.38 1.73 8.40
N GLU A 61 16.02 0.47 8.65
CA GLU A 61 16.92 -0.67 8.48
C GLU A 61 16.29 -1.75 7.60
N PHE A 62 17.12 -2.54 6.92
CA PHE A 62 16.65 -3.66 6.11
C PHE A 62 15.78 -4.64 6.91
N LYS A 63 16.07 -4.85 8.20
CA LYS A 63 15.37 -5.83 9.05
C LYS A 63 13.89 -5.49 9.31
N GLU A 64 13.47 -4.25 9.04
CA GLU A 64 12.10 -3.79 9.28
C GLU A 64 11.05 -4.62 8.52
N ILE A 65 11.39 -5.17 7.34
CA ILE A 65 10.46 -6.03 6.59
C ILE A 65 10.15 -7.37 7.30
N PHE A 66 10.94 -7.76 8.29
CA PHE A 66 10.75 -8.98 9.08
C PHE A 66 10.15 -8.71 10.46
N ALA A 67 9.93 -7.44 10.82
CA ALA A 67 9.59 -7.05 12.19
C ALA A 67 8.15 -7.38 12.59
N HIS A 68 7.29 -7.72 11.62
CA HIS A 68 5.82 -7.78 11.82
C HIS A 68 5.19 -9.13 11.47
N PHE A 69 5.95 -10.23 11.57
CA PHE A 69 5.42 -11.57 11.27
C PHE A 69 4.32 -12.03 12.24
N GLU A 70 4.23 -11.45 13.44
CA GLU A 70 3.09 -11.61 14.35
C GLU A 70 1.78 -11.10 13.75
N LYS A 71 1.84 -10.20 12.75
CA LYS A 71 0.67 -9.68 12.00
C LYS A 71 0.34 -10.49 10.75
N THR A 72 0.92 -11.67 10.56
CA THR A 72 0.66 -12.52 9.37
C THR A 72 -0.83 -12.81 9.21
N LEU A 73 -1.51 -13.30 10.25
CA LEU A 73 -2.93 -13.65 10.16
C LEU A 73 -3.83 -12.44 9.82
N PRO A 74 -3.80 -11.31 10.56
CA PRO A 74 -4.67 -10.19 10.26
C PRO A 74 -4.42 -9.58 8.87
N THR A 75 -3.16 -9.51 8.43
CA THR A 75 -2.83 -8.98 7.10
C THR A 75 -3.18 -9.96 5.97
N LEU A 76 -3.04 -11.28 6.19
CA LEU A 76 -3.48 -12.31 5.25
C LEU A 76 -4.99 -12.25 5.01
N ILE A 77 -5.80 -12.01 6.05
CA ILE A 77 -7.26 -11.87 5.91
C ILE A 77 -7.61 -10.75 4.92
N ILE A 78 -6.93 -9.61 5.00
CA ILE A 78 -7.13 -8.49 4.06
C ILE A 78 -6.72 -8.88 2.65
N CYS A 79 -5.55 -9.50 2.49
CA CYS A 79 -5.06 -9.91 1.18
C CYS A 79 -6.01 -10.92 0.52
N LEU A 80 -6.48 -11.92 1.27
CA LEU A 80 -7.45 -12.90 0.79
C LEU A 80 -8.80 -12.26 0.44
N ALA A 81 -9.28 -11.31 1.25
CA ALA A 81 -10.51 -10.59 0.95
C ALA A 81 -10.40 -9.81 -0.38
N ALA A 82 -9.26 -9.16 -0.62
CA ALA A 82 -8.98 -8.47 -1.88
C ALA A 82 -8.96 -9.44 -3.08
N GLU A 83 -8.29 -10.59 -2.94
CA GLU A 83 -8.25 -11.63 -3.97
C GLU A 83 -9.64 -12.20 -4.29
N ILE A 84 -10.49 -12.38 -3.28
CA ILE A 84 -11.88 -12.82 -3.47
C ILE A 84 -12.67 -11.78 -4.28
N VAL A 85 -12.51 -10.49 -4.00
CA VAL A 85 -13.16 -9.41 -4.76
C VAL A 85 -12.71 -9.44 -6.23
N PHE A 86 -11.40 -9.58 -6.49
CA PHE A 86 -10.89 -9.70 -7.85
C PHE A 86 -11.38 -10.96 -8.55
N LEU A 87 -11.44 -12.09 -7.84
CA LEU A 87 -11.94 -13.35 -8.37
C LEU A 87 -13.42 -13.22 -8.78
N ILE A 88 -14.26 -12.57 -7.97
CA ILE A 88 -15.66 -12.33 -8.32
C ILE A 88 -15.74 -11.40 -9.55
N ALA A 89 -15.01 -10.28 -9.53
CA ALA A 89 -15.04 -9.29 -10.61
C ALA A 89 -14.63 -9.88 -11.97
N ARG A 90 -13.52 -10.63 -12.02
CA ARG A 90 -12.99 -11.18 -13.28
C ARG A 90 -13.86 -12.26 -13.91
N ASN A 91 -14.72 -12.91 -13.12
CA ASN A 91 -15.61 -13.99 -13.58
C ASN A 91 -16.92 -13.47 -14.21
N ILE A 92 -17.14 -12.15 -14.25
CA ILE A 92 -18.28 -11.55 -14.95
C ILE A 92 -17.96 -11.46 -16.46
N PRO A 93 -18.70 -12.15 -17.34
CA PRO A 93 -18.43 -12.13 -18.78
C PRO A 93 -18.48 -10.71 -19.36
N VAL A 94 -17.57 -10.39 -20.29
CA VAL A 94 -17.46 -9.12 -21.04
C VAL A 94 -17.10 -7.90 -20.18
N VAL A 95 -17.75 -7.70 -19.03
CA VAL A 95 -17.59 -6.53 -18.16
C VAL A 95 -16.49 -6.75 -17.09
N GLY A 96 -16.14 -8.00 -16.79
CA GLY A 96 -15.24 -8.33 -15.68
C GLY A 96 -13.86 -7.69 -15.80
N VAL A 97 -13.28 -7.61 -17.00
CA VAL A 97 -11.98 -6.95 -17.21
C VAL A 97 -12.06 -5.45 -16.93
N ALA A 98 -13.09 -4.77 -17.45
CA ALA A 98 -13.29 -3.34 -17.20
C ALA A 98 -13.52 -3.07 -15.71
N LEU A 99 -14.28 -3.94 -15.04
CA LEU A 99 -14.51 -3.85 -13.60
C LEU A 99 -13.23 -4.05 -12.81
N THR A 100 -12.39 -5.04 -13.16
CA THR A 100 -11.08 -5.25 -12.52
C THR A 100 -10.21 -4.01 -12.65
N VAL A 101 -10.07 -3.43 -13.84
CA VAL A 101 -9.27 -2.21 -14.06
C VAL A 101 -9.81 -1.04 -13.22
N ALA A 102 -11.12 -0.88 -13.16
CA ALA A 102 -11.75 0.18 -12.36
C ALA A 102 -11.56 -0.02 -10.85
N LEU A 103 -11.60 -1.27 -10.37
CA LEU A 103 -11.46 -1.61 -8.95
C LEU A 103 -9.99 -1.66 -8.49
N SER A 104 -9.03 -1.91 -9.38
CA SER A 104 -7.63 -2.08 -9.00
C SER A 104 -7.04 -0.91 -8.20
N PRO A 105 -7.19 0.37 -8.62
CA PRO A 105 -6.69 1.50 -7.82
C PRO A 105 -7.36 1.59 -6.44
N LEU A 106 -8.67 1.37 -6.38
CA LEU A 106 -9.44 1.39 -5.13
C LEU A 106 -8.95 0.31 -4.17
N ILE A 107 -8.85 -0.94 -4.63
CA ILE A 107 -8.42 -2.07 -3.81
C ILE A 107 -6.98 -1.86 -3.35
N LEU A 108 -6.08 -1.40 -4.24
CA LEU A 108 -4.69 -1.13 -3.88
C LEU A 108 -4.59 -0.09 -2.75
N VAL A 109 -5.34 1.02 -2.87
CA VAL A 109 -5.39 2.06 -1.83
C VAL A 109 -5.90 1.48 -0.52
N VAL A 110 -7.08 0.84 -0.54
CA VAL A 110 -7.74 0.31 0.67
C VAL A 110 -6.85 -0.71 1.37
N VAL A 111 -6.28 -1.66 0.62
CA VAL A 111 -5.38 -2.69 1.18
C VAL A 111 -4.13 -2.05 1.78
N THR A 112 -3.50 -1.10 1.06
CA THR A 112 -2.27 -0.45 1.56
C THR A 112 -2.53 0.31 2.86
N ILE A 113 -3.57 1.15 2.90
CA ILE A 113 -3.94 1.88 4.11
C ILE A 113 -4.26 0.91 5.25
N ALA A 114 -5.02 -0.14 4.97
CA ALA A 114 -5.39 -1.11 5.99
C ALA A 114 -4.19 -1.89 6.53
N LEU A 115 -3.21 -2.25 5.69
CA LEU A 115 -1.96 -2.88 6.10
C LEU A 115 -1.15 -1.96 7.03
N ILE A 116 -1.01 -0.68 6.67
CA ILE A 116 -0.34 0.32 7.53
C ILE A 116 -1.06 0.41 8.88
N LEU A 117 -2.40 0.51 8.89
CA LEU A 117 -3.16 0.63 10.14
C LEU A 117 -3.06 -0.61 11.04
N ILE A 118 -3.05 -1.82 10.46
CA ILE A 118 -2.84 -3.06 11.24
C ILE A 118 -1.47 -3.04 11.92
N ILE A 119 -0.44 -2.60 11.19
CA ILE A 119 0.95 -2.74 11.64
C ILE A 119 1.37 -1.58 12.53
N GLU A 120 1.12 -0.34 12.09
CA GLU A 120 1.52 0.86 12.80
C GLU A 120 0.60 1.17 13.99
N LYS A 121 -0.71 0.90 13.84
CA LYS A 121 -1.73 1.28 14.83
C LYS A 121 -2.42 0.09 15.51
N ASP A 122 -1.91 -1.12 15.32
CA ASP A 122 -2.45 -2.35 15.91
C ASP A 122 -3.97 -2.56 15.63
N SER A 123 -4.45 -2.03 14.51
CA SER A 123 -5.88 -2.08 14.18
C SER A 123 -6.32 -3.51 13.81
N ALA A 124 -7.54 -3.87 14.18
CA ALA A 124 -8.16 -5.10 13.68
C ALA A 124 -8.47 -4.99 12.16
N PRO A 125 -8.52 -6.10 11.40
CA PRO A 125 -8.66 -6.07 9.94
C PRO A 125 -9.89 -5.33 9.43
N LEU A 126 -11.07 -5.60 9.99
CA LEU A 126 -12.31 -5.00 9.52
C LEU A 126 -12.34 -3.47 9.75
N PRO A 127 -12.02 -2.94 10.95
CA PRO A 127 -11.83 -1.51 11.14
C PRO A 127 -10.82 -0.89 10.17
N ALA A 128 -9.67 -1.54 9.96
CA ALA A 128 -8.63 -1.04 9.06
C ALA A 128 -9.11 -0.92 7.60
N VAL A 129 -9.87 -1.91 7.12
CA VAL A 129 -10.49 -1.87 5.78
C VAL A 129 -11.55 -0.77 5.70
N LYS A 130 -12.41 -0.63 6.72
CA LYS A 130 -13.41 0.45 6.75
C LYS A 130 -12.75 1.81 6.67
N GLU A 131 -11.66 1.99 7.41
CA GLU A 131 -10.89 3.22 7.38
C GLU A 131 -10.23 3.46 6.02
N GLY A 132 -9.66 2.43 5.39
CA GLY A 132 -9.15 2.54 4.02
C GLY A 132 -10.22 2.99 3.01
N ILE A 133 -11.47 2.53 3.18
CA ILE A 133 -12.62 2.95 2.36
C ILE A 133 -13.01 4.41 2.67
N LEU A 134 -13.00 4.81 3.95
CA LEU A 134 -13.27 6.19 4.34
C LEU A 134 -12.20 7.14 3.82
N PHE A 135 -10.93 6.75 3.89
CA PHE A 135 -9.80 7.46 3.33
C PHE A 135 -10.01 7.69 1.83
N PHE A 136 -10.34 6.64 1.08
CA PHE A 136 -10.65 6.76 -0.35
C PHE A 136 -11.79 7.74 -0.61
N LYS A 137 -12.80 7.80 0.28
CA LYS A 137 -13.96 8.69 0.13
C LYS A 137 -13.69 10.17 0.40
N THR A 138 -12.53 10.52 0.96
CA THR A 138 -12.18 11.94 1.22
C THR A 138 -12.06 12.74 -0.08
N GLU A 139 -11.32 12.20 -1.06
CA GLU A 139 -11.18 12.78 -2.39
C GLU A 139 -11.19 11.65 -3.45
N PRO A 140 -12.37 11.04 -3.74
CA PRO A 140 -12.47 9.77 -4.46
C PRO A 140 -11.76 9.78 -5.81
N LEU A 141 -11.98 10.82 -6.62
CA LEU A 141 -11.39 10.93 -7.96
C LEU A 141 -9.87 11.10 -7.88
N ILE A 142 -9.39 11.97 -6.98
CA ILE A 142 -7.96 12.29 -6.84
C ILE A 142 -7.19 11.10 -6.30
N ILE A 143 -7.71 10.44 -5.27
CA ILE A 143 -7.10 9.24 -4.67
C ILE A 143 -7.12 8.07 -5.65
N TRP A 144 -8.22 7.90 -6.40
CA TRP A 144 -8.30 6.87 -7.44
C TRP A 144 -7.27 7.10 -8.56
N ILE A 145 -7.16 8.33 -9.07
CA ILE A 145 -6.15 8.70 -10.09
C ILE A 145 -4.74 8.44 -9.57
N TYR A 146 -4.46 8.81 -8.32
CA TYR A 146 -3.15 8.60 -7.72
C TYR A 146 -2.81 7.10 -7.56
N GLY A 147 -3.78 6.29 -7.12
CA GLY A 147 -3.64 4.83 -7.09
C GLY A 147 -3.44 4.23 -8.48
N LEU A 148 -4.09 4.78 -9.52
CA LEU A 148 -3.90 4.35 -10.90
C LEU A 148 -2.49 4.69 -11.40
N ILE A 149 -1.99 5.90 -11.13
CA ILE A 149 -0.62 6.31 -11.46
C ILE A 149 0.39 5.38 -10.77
N ALA A 150 0.18 5.07 -9.49
CA ALA A 150 1.01 4.14 -8.73
C ALA A 150 1.07 2.74 -9.37
N LEU A 151 -0.07 2.21 -9.83
CA LEU A 151 -0.14 0.93 -10.57
C LEU A 151 0.60 0.99 -11.91
N ILE A 152 0.38 2.05 -12.69
CA ILE A 152 1.04 2.24 -13.99
C ILE A 152 2.55 2.25 -13.78
N LEU A 153 3.05 3.10 -12.86
CA LEU A 153 4.49 3.20 -12.60
C LEU A 153 5.09 1.88 -12.12
N SER A 154 4.36 1.13 -11.27
CA SER A 154 4.81 -0.19 -10.83
C SER A 154 4.87 -1.24 -11.94
N SER A 155 4.07 -1.06 -13.00
CA SER A 155 4.00 -1.97 -14.15
C SER A 155 4.87 -1.55 -15.34
N VAL A 156 5.42 -0.32 -15.37
CA VAL A 156 6.36 0.12 -16.43
C VAL A 156 7.58 -0.80 -16.51
N GLY A 157 8.04 -1.34 -15.37
CA GLY A 157 9.09 -2.34 -15.33
C GLY A 157 8.77 -3.64 -16.07
N ALA A 158 7.48 -4.01 -16.07
CA ALA A 158 6.78 -4.90 -17.01
C ALA A 158 7.38 -4.94 -18.42
N VAL A 159 7.48 -3.73 -18.96
CA VAL A 159 7.66 -3.46 -20.38
C VAL A 159 9.16 -3.33 -20.74
N ALA A 160 10.02 -3.04 -19.76
CA ALA A 160 11.46 -2.86 -19.94
C ALA A 160 12.26 -4.17 -19.70
N PHE A 161 12.05 -5.17 -20.56
CA PHE A 161 12.88 -6.38 -20.69
C PHE A 161 13.07 -7.22 -19.39
N GLY A 162 12.04 -7.32 -18.54
CA GLY A 162 12.01 -8.22 -17.37
C GLY A 162 12.82 -7.77 -16.16
N VAL A 163 13.95 -7.06 -16.36
CA VAL A 163 14.75 -6.47 -15.27
C VAL A 163 14.05 -5.23 -14.69
N GLY A 164 13.36 -4.46 -15.53
CA GLY A 164 12.60 -3.29 -15.09
C GLY A 164 11.55 -3.62 -14.04
N VAL A 165 10.97 -4.83 -14.06
CA VAL A 165 9.93 -5.28 -13.13
C VAL A 165 10.40 -5.07 -11.70
N PHE A 166 11.59 -5.55 -11.37
CA PHE A 166 12.13 -5.45 -10.02
C PHE A 166 12.38 -4.01 -9.58
N LEU A 167 12.77 -3.13 -10.51
CA LEU A 167 13.02 -1.72 -10.22
C LEU A 167 11.75 -0.94 -9.91
N THR A 168 10.60 -1.35 -10.44
CA THR A 168 9.33 -0.63 -10.25
C THR A 168 8.41 -1.27 -9.23
N ILE A 169 8.68 -2.50 -8.77
CA ILE A 169 7.89 -3.18 -7.72
C ILE A 169 7.60 -2.31 -6.49
N PRO A 170 8.58 -1.62 -5.85
CA PRO A 170 8.28 -0.88 -4.62
C PRO A 170 7.50 0.41 -4.88
N PHE A 171 7.34 0.83 -6.13
CA PHE A 171 6.88 2.18 -6.45
C PHE A 171 5.43 2.44 -6.01
N SER A 172 4.53 1.47 -6.18
CA SER A 172 3.15 1.59 -5.69
C SER A 172 3.10 1.71 -4.18
N VAL A 173 3.96 0.94 -3.47
CA VAL A 173 4.07 0.98 -2.02
C VAL A 173 4.54 2.37 -1.58
N ILE A 174 5.60 2.90 -2.18
CA ILE A 174 6.12 4.24 -1.86
C ILE A 174 5.04 5.30 -2.07
N CYS A 175 4.40 5.33 -3.24
CA CYS A 175 3.38 6.33 -3.54
C CYS A 175 2.27 6.35 -2.49
N LEU A 176 1.73 5.18 -2.14
CA LEU A 176 0.61 5.09 -1.22
C LEU A 176 1.01 5.30 0.24
N THR A 177 2.25 4.95 0.62
CA THR A 177 2.80 5.31 1.93
C THR A 177 3.03 6.82 2.05
N VAL A 178 3.45 7.51 0.97
CA VAL A 178 3.51 8.98 0.93
C VAL A 178 2.13 9.61 1.12
N ALA A 179 1.11 9.08 0.43
CA ALA A 179 -0.26 9.55 0.61
C ALA A 179 -0.76 9.32 2.05
N TYR A 180 -0.50 8.14 2.62
CA TYR A 180 -0.81 7.88 4.03
C TYR A 180 -0.15 8.91 4.96
N GLN A 181 1.14 9.18 4.76
CA GLN A 181 1.89 10.11 5.60
C GLN A 181 1.37 11.55 5.49
N GLU A 182 1.04 12.03 4.29
CA GLU A 182 0.45 13.37 4.10
C GLU A 182 -0.83 13.55 4.93
N TYR A 183 -1.74 12.56 4.89
CA TYR A 183 -2.99 12.64 5.64
C TYR A 183 -2.79 12.38 7.14
N SER A 184 -1.81 11.54 7.50
CA SER A 184 -1.44 11.37 8.90
C SER A 184 -0.89 12.66 9.50
N GLU A 185 -0.08 13.43 8.78
CA GLU A 185 0.43 14.74 9.20
C GLU A 185 -0.70 15.78 9.35
N GLN A 186 -1.80 15.60 8.62
CA GLN A 186 -3.01 16.42 8.75
C GLN A 186 -3.93 15.96 9.91
N GLY A 187 -3.52 14.93 10.67
CA GLY A 187 -4.27 14.41 11.81
C GLY A 187 -5.39 13.42 11.45
N TYR A 188 -5.57 13.06 10.18
CA TYR A 188 -6.68 12.22 9.71
C TYR A 188 -6.76 10.88 10.45
N PHE A 189 -5.61 10.20 10.60
CA PHE A 189 -5.56 8.87 11.22
C PHE A 189 -5.33 8.89 12.74
N GLU A 190 -5.18 10.05 13.39
CA GLU A 190 -4.94 10.12 14.85
C GLU A 190 -6.21 9.80 15.66
N ILE A 191 -7.39 9.99 15.05
CA ILE A 191 -8.72 9.78 15.67
C ILE A 191 -8.96 8.31 16.06
N ILE A 192 -8.25 7.35 15.45
CA ILE A 192 -8.44 5.91 15.70
C ILE A 192 -7.97 5.47 17.11
N LYS A 193 -7.17 6.29 17.81
CA LYS A 193 -6.74 6.00 19.19
C LYS A 193 -7.84 6.22 20.22
N SER A 194 -8.80 7.10 19.97
CA SER A 194 -9.97 7.29 20.81
C SER A 194 -11.10 6.48 20.22
N GLY A 195 -11.61 5.48 20.93
CA GLY A 195 -12.73 4.66 20.49
C GLY A 195 -14.07 5.41 20.43
N ASP A 196 -14.12 6.56 19.76
CA ASP A 196 -15.32 7.36 19.55
C ASP A 196 -15.42 7.87 18.11
N GLY A 197 -16.54 7.51 17.51
CA GLY A 197 -17.28 8.11 16.39
C GLY A 197 -16.61 9.08 15.42
N HIS A 198 -16.87 8.80 14.13
CA HIS A 198 -17.03 9.71 13.00
C HIS A 198 -16.56 11.17 13.15
N PRO A 199 -15.79 11.72 12.19
CA PRO A 199 -15.62 13.17 12.10
C PRO A 199 -16.99 13.83 11.87
N GLN A 200 -17.42 14.65 12.84
CA GLN A 200 -18.39 15.69 12.57
C GLN A 200 -17.69 16.78 11.79
N THR A 201 -17.93 16.83 10.48
CA THR A 201 -18.36 17.99 9.67
C THR A 201 -17.99 17.78 8.22
#